data_AF-A0A9K3PMD6-F1
#
_entry.id   AF-A0A9K3PMD6-F1
#
_cell.length_a   1.000
_cell.length_b   1.000
_cell.length_c   1.000
_cell.angle_alpha   90.00
_cell.angle_beta   90.00
_cell.angle_gamma   90.00
#
_symmetry.space_group_name_H-M   'P 1'
#
loop_
_entity.id
_entity.type
_entity.pdbx_description
1 polymer ?
#
loop_
_entity_poly.entity_id
_entity_poly.type
_entity_poly.pdbx_seq_one_letter_code
_entity_poly.pdbx_strand_id
1 'polypeptide(L)'
;MWCHARMVYLPMGYLYGNRYVHNKAEEDPLIADLRRELYPQYKDYSAIPWMMTCHWIAETDNYSPIPWVMKTVQNILARYEEWSIFQPFKKHVRKMGVDFSLEYMDAEDLQTNYIDIGPVNKV
;
A
#
# COMPACT_ATOMS: atom_id res chain seq x y z
N MET A 1 7.06 -9.18 13.87
CA MET A 1 7.88 -8.61 12.79
C MET A 1 9.09 -7.90 13.38
N TRP A 2 10.17 -7.77 12.61
CA TRP A 2 11.31 -6.92 12.96
C TRP A 2 10.88 -5.44 13.08
N CYS A 3 11.57 -4.66 13.91
CA CYS A 3 11.20 -3.27 14.22
C CYS A 3 11.14 -2.37 12.98
N HIS A 4 12.18 -2.39 12.14
CA HIS A 4 12.18 -1.59 10.90
C HIS A 4 11.04 -1.98 9.96
N ALA A 5 10.81 -3.29 9.77
CA ALA A 5 9.73 -3.75 8.90
C ALA A 5 8.35 -3.30 9.41
N ARG A 6 8.04 -3.51 10.70
CA ARG A 6 6.73 -3.10 11.25
C ARG A 6 6.53 -1.58 11.19
N MET A 7 7.57 -0.79 11.47
CA MET A 7 7.45 0.67 11.49
C MET A 7 7.30 1.26 10.09
N VAL A 8 7.81 0.60 9.05
CA VAL A 8 7.57 0.99 7.66
C VAL A 8 6.18 0.55 7.19
N TYR A 9 5.75 -0.69 7.49
CA TYR A 9 4.45 -1.18 7.04
C TYR A 9 3.26 -0.56 7.78
N LEU A 10 3.45 0.01 8.96
CA LEU A 10 2.40 0.68 9.74
C LEU A 10 1.80 1.91 9.00
N PRO A 11 2.57 2.96 8.64
CA PRO A 11 2.06 4.09 7.87
C PRO A 11 1.60 3.68 6.46
N MET A 12 2.29 2.74 5.81
CA MET A 12 1.84 2.19 4.51
C MET A 12 0.46 1.53 4.63
N GLY A 13 0.23 0.77 5.70
CA GLY A 13 -1.05 0.14 6.00
C GLY A 13 -2.15 1.17 6.29
N TYR A 14 -1.84 2.25 7.00
CA TYR A 14 -2.75 3.37 7.23
C TYR A 14 -3.18 4.05 5.93
N LEU A 15 -2.21 4.39 5.06
CA LEU A 15 -2.49 5.01 3.75
C LEU A 15 -3.29 4.08 2.84
N TYR A 16 -2.92 2.80 2.80
CA TYR A 16 -3.66 1.79 2.06
C TYR A 16 -5.10 1.69 2.59
N GLY A 17 -5.29 1.56 3.90
CA GLY A 17 -6.62 1.47 4.54
C GLY A 17 -7.53 2.66 4.19
N ASN A 18 -6.98 3.86 4.15
CA ASN A 18 -7.71 5.07 3.77
C ASN A 18 -7.88 5.26 2.26
N ARG A 19 -7.20 4.48 1.43
CA ARG A 19 -7.12 4.67 -0.03
C ARG A 19 -6.71 6.11 -0.36
N TYR A 20 -5.69 6.61 0.34
CA TYR A 20 -5.22 7.98 0.16
C TYR A 20 -4.77 8.19 -1.30
N VAL A 21 -5.31 9.21 -1.93
CA VAL A 21 -4.95 9.69 -3.26
C VAL A 21 -4.85 11.21 -3.19
N HIS A 22 -3.87 11.78 -3.89
CA HIS A 22 -3.76 13.22 -3.99
C HIS A 22 -5.06 13.84 -4.54
N ASN A 23 -5.57 14.90 -3.91
CA ASN A 23 -6.89 15.46 -4.23
C ASN A 23 -7.06 15.89 -5.70
N LYS A 24 -5.98 16.26 -6.38
CA LYS A 24 -6.01 16.66 -7.80
C LYS A 24 -5.43 15.59 -8.74
N ALA A 25 -5.29 14.35 -8.27
CA ALA A 25 -4.55 13.32 -9.01
C ALA A 25 -5.05 13.07 -10.43
N GLU A 26 -6.36 13.22 -10.67
CA GLU A 26 -6.95 13.00 -12.00
C GLU A 26 -6.83 14.22 -12.94
N GLU A 27 -6.65 15.42 -12.40
CA GLU A 27 -6.56 16.66 -13.17
C GLU A 27 -5.12 17.19 -13.27
N ASP A 28 -4.19 16.61 -12.51
CA ASP A 28 -2.80 17.02 -12.48
C ASP A 28 -2.07 16.59 -13.77
N PRO A 29 -1.59 17.54 -14.59
CA PRO A 29 -0.90 17.22 -15.84
C PRO A 29 0.38 16.41 -15.61
N LEU A 30 1.10 16.62 -14.50
CA LEU A 30 2.29 15.85 -14.18
C LEU A 30 1.96 14.38 -13.93
N ILE A 31 0.84 14.10 -13.26
CA ILE A 31 0.40 12.71 -13.03
C ILE A 31 -0.02 12.07 -14.34
N ALA A 32 -0.69 12.81 -15.24
CA ALA A 32 -1.04 12.31 -16.57
C ALA A 32 0.21 11.96 -17.39
N ASP A 33 1.24 12.81 -17.37
CA ASP A 33 2.51 12.57 -18.06
C ASP A 33 3.25 11.36 -17.46
N LEU A 34 3.35 11.27 -16.14
CA LEU A 34 3.95 10.11 -15.45
C LEU A 34 3.26 8.79 -15.79
N ARG A 35 1.92 8.77 -15.87
CA ARG A 35 1.15 7.57 -16.26
C ARG A 35 1.54 7.10 -17.67
N ARG A 36 1.84 8.01 -18.60
CA ARG A 36 2.28 7.70 -19.96
C ARG A 36 3.74 7.27 -20.03
N GLU A 37 4.61 7.95 -19.30
CA GLU A 37 6.06 7.70 -19.32
C GLU A 37 6.46 6.39 -18.63
N LEU A 38 5.83 6.08 -17.49
CA LEU A 38 6.16 4.89 -16.69
C LEU A 38 5.56 3.60 -17.25
N TYR A 39 4.44 3.69 -17.98
CA TYR A 39 3.73 2.54 -18.53
C TYR A 39 3.54 2.62 -20.06
N PRO A 40 4.62 2.83 -20.84
CA PRO A 40 4.52 3.08 -22.28
C PRO A 40 4.02 1.85 -23.08
N GLN A 41 4.04 0.67 -22.44
CA GLN A 41 3.57 -0.59 -23.03
C GLN A 41 2.05 -0.60 -23.24
N TYR A 42 1.31 0.23 -22.52
CA TYR A 42 -0.15 0.29 -22.57
C TYR A 42 -0.59 1.60 -23.23
N LYS A 43 -1.58 1.51 -24.12
CA LYS A 43 -2.15 2.70 -24.79
C LYS A 43 -2.95 3.59 -23.84
N ASP A 44 -3.49 3.01 -22.77
CA ASP A 44 -4.27 3.69 -21.75
C ASP A 44 -3.88 3.12 -20.37
N TYR A 45 -3.75 4.00 -19.38
CA TYR A 45 -3.46 3.65 -17.99
C TYR A 45 -4.56 2.77 -17.38
N SER A 46 -5.81 2.95 -17.81
CA SER A 46 -6.94 2.15 -17.35
C SER A 46 -6.89 0.69 -17.85
N ALA A 47 -6.15 0.43 -18.94
CA ALA A 47 -6.05 -0.90 -19.55
C ALA A 47 -5.02 -1.82 -18.85
N ILE A 48 -4.28 -1.31 -17.86
CA ILE A 48 -3.29 -2.08 -17.12
C ILE A 48 -3.99 -3.12 -16.22
N PRO A 49 -3.63 -4.41 -16.29
CA PRO A 49 -4.26 -5.45 -15.48
C PRO A 49 -3.71 -5.43 -14.05
N TRP A 50 -4.04 -4.40 -13.25
CA TRP A 50 -3.49 -4.15 -11.90
C TRP A 50 -3.54 -5.36 -10.96
N MET A 51 -4.58 -6.20 -11.06
CA MET A 51 -4.69 -7.41 -10.25
C MET A 51 -3.65 -8.47 -10.60
N MET A 52 -3.21 -8.54 -11.85
CA MET A 52 -2.16 -9.47 -12.28
C MET A 52 -0.76 -8.94 -11.94
N THR A 53 -0.58 -7.61 -11.91
CA THR A 53 0.74 -7.00 -11.67
C THR A 53 1.22 -7.13 -10.24
N CYS A 54 0.35 -7.51 -9.27
CA CYS A 54 0.72 -7.68 -7.85
C CYS A 54 1.88 -8.66 -7.60
N HIS A 55 2.13 -9.60 -8.53
CA HIS A 55 3.22 -10.58 -8.43
C HIS A 55 4.32 -10.36 -9.48
N TRP A 56 4.25 -9.29 -10.26
CA TRP A 56 5.24 -8.98 -11.29
C TRP A 56 6.40 -8.22 -10.67
N ILE A 57 7.58 -8.84 -10.71
CA ILE A 57 8.84 -8.27 -10.23
C ILE A 57 9.87 -8.60 -11.31
N ALA A 58 10.67 -7.60 -11.72
CA ALA A 58 11.76 -7.84 -12.66
C ALA A 58 12.75 -8.84 -12.06
N GLU A 59 13.19 -9.83 -12.85
CA GLU A 59 14.04 -10.91 -12.37
C GLU A 59 15.36 -10.38 -11.77
N THR A 60 15.90 -9.30 -12.36
CA THR A 60 17.12 -8.62 -11.90
C THR A 60 17.00 -8.00 -10.51
N ASP A 61 15.79 -7.57 -10.12
CA ASP A 61 15.54 -6.88 -8.85
C ASP A 61 14.98 -7.82 -7.78
N ASN A 62 14.72 -9.09 -8.14
CA ASN A 62 14.06 -10.07 -7.28
C ASN A 62 15.05 -10.77 -6.33
N TYR A 63 15.66 -10.01 -5.43
CA TYR A 63 16.63 -10.53 -4.45
C TYR A 63 16.05 -11.61 -3.52
N SER A 64 14.75 -11.53 -3.20
CA SER A 64 14.06 -12.49 -2.30
C SER A 64 12.74 -12.93 -2.91
N PRO A 65 12.75 -14.01 -3.71
CA PRO A 65 11.55 -14.51 -4.38
C PRO A 65 10.43 -14.85 -3.41
N ILE A 66 9.21 -14.39 -3.73
CA ILE A 66 8.03 -14.62 -2.90
C ILE A 66 7.70 -16.13 -2.90
N PRO A 67 7.71 -16.80 -1.74
CA PRO A 67 7.33 -18.22 -1.64
C PRO A 67 5.89 -18.45 -2.07
N TRP A 68 5.59 -19.63 -2.61
CA TRP A 68 4.24 -19.96 -3.09
C TRP A 68 3.16 -19.77 -2.01
N VAL A 69 3.46 -20.10 -0.75
CA VAL A 69 2.55 -19.91 0.39
C VAL A 69 2.17 -18.44 0.55
N MET A 70 3.15 -17.53 0.48
CA MET A 70 2.90 -16.09 0.57
C MET A 70 2.07 -15.59 -0.61
N LYS A 71 2.34 -16.08 -1.83
CA LYS A 71 1.51 -15.74 -3.00
C LYS A 71 0.06 -16.17 -2.80
N THR A 72 -0.17 -17.37 -2.27
CA THR A 72 -1.52 -17.87 -1.98
C THR A 72 -2.23 -17.00 -0.94
N VAL A 73 -1.57 -16.68 0.17
CA VAL A 73 -2.15 -15.81 1.21
C VAL A 73 -2.48 -14.42 0.65
N GLN A 74 -1.57 -13.82 -0.12
CA GLN A 74 -1.79 -12.51 -0.74
C GLN A 74 -2.98 -12.53 -1.71
N ASN A 75 -3.13 -13.59 -2.51
CA ASN A 75 -4.28 -13.73 -3.41
C ASN A 75 -5.61 -13.86 -2.65
N ILE A 76 -5.63 -14.57 -1.52
CA ILE A 76 -6.81 -14.68 -0.66
C ILE A 76 -7.15 -13.31 -0.06
N LEU A 77 -6.15 -12.57 0.43
CA LEU A 77 -6.34 -11.23 1.00
C LEU A 77 -6.81 -10.22 -0.06
N ALA A 78 -6.27 -10.28 -1.27
CA ALA A 78 -6.72 -9.44 -2.38
C ALA A 78 -8.19 -9.73 -2.73
N ARG A 79 -8.59 -11.01 -2.77
CA ARG A 79 -9.99 -11.37 -2.97
C ARG A 79 -10.91 -10.90 -1.84
N TYR A 80 -10.47 -11.02 -0.59
CA TYR A 80 -11.19 -10.48 0.57
C TYR A 80 -11.39 -8.96 0.44
N GLU A 81 -10.37 -8.25 -0.04
CA GLU A 81 -10.43 -6.81 -0.25
C GLU A 81 -11.44 -6.42 -1.34
N GLU A 82 -11.52 -7.17 -2.43
CA GLU A 82 -12.50 -6.97 -3.51
C GLU A 82 -13.93 -7.36 -3.12
N TRP A 83 -14.10 -8.31 -2.21
CA TRP A 83 -15.42 -8.85 -1.88
C TRP A 83 -16.33 -7.82 -1.22
N SER A 84 -17.47 -7.56 -1.88
CA SER A 84 -18.50 -6.61 -1.42
C SER A 84 -19.46 -7.20 -0.38
N ILE A 85 -19.53 -8.53 -0.24
CA ILE A 85 -20.50 -9.22 0.62
C ILE A 85 -20.34 -8.83 2.10
N PHE A 86 -19.10 -8.61 2.54
CA PHE A 86 -18.78 -8.28 3.94
C PHE A 86 -18.52 -6.79 4.18
N GLN A 87 -18.94 -5.90 3.27
CA GLN A 87 -18.64 -4.46 3.32
C GLN A 87 -18.85 -3.79 4.68
N PRO A 88 -20.01 -3.90 5.37
CA PRO A 88 -20.22 -3.18 6.62
C PRO A 88 -19.27 -3.66 7.73
N PHE A 89 -19.08 -4.97 7.84
CA PHE A 89 -18.15 -5.56 8.80
C PHE A 89 -16.70 -5.21 8.47
N LYS A 90 -16.28 -5.36 7.21
CA LYS A 90 -14.95 -5.02 6.72
C LYS A 90 -14.61 -3.56 6.97
N LYS A 91 -15.56 -2.65 6.70
CA LYS A 91 -15.38 -1.20 6.95
C LYS A 91 -15.20 -0.90 8.43
N HIS A 92 -15.95 -1.57 9.31
CA HIS A 92 -15.81 -1.41 10.75
C HIS A 92 -14.43 -1.88 11.23
N VAL A 93 -14.03 -3.11 10.88
CA VAL A 93 -12.71 -3.66 11.25
C VAL A 93 -11.56 -2.82 10.67
N ARG A 94 -11.70 -2.37 9.41
CA ARG A 94 -10.73 -1.47 8.79
C ARG A 94 -10.58 -0.17 9.56
N LYS A 95 -11.70 0.46 9.95
CA LYS A 95 -11.67 1.69 10.74
C LYS A 95 -10.90 1.48 12.05
N MET A 96 -11.18 0.39 12.77
CA MET A 96 -10.44 0.07 14.00
C MET A 96 -8.92 -0.07 13.76
N GLY A 97 -8.53 -0.75 12.67
CA GLY A 97 -7.11 -0.91 12.33
C GLY A 97 -6.44 0.40 11.92
N VAL A 98 -7.15 1.27 11.20
CA VAL A 98 -6.68 2.60 10.81
C VAL A 98 -6.53 3.51 12.03
N ASP A 99 -7.52 3.54 12.92
CA ASP A 99 -7.51 4.34 14.15
C ASP A 99 -6.36 3.90 15.06
N PHE A 100 -6.15 2.59 15.23
CA PHE A 100 -5.00 2.04 15.96
C PHE A 100 -3.66 2.43 15.33
N SER A 101 -3.57 2.38 14.00
CA SER A 101 -2.32 2.74 13.30
C SER A 101 -1.98 4.21 13.50
N LEU A 102 -2.98 5.09 13.49
CA LEU A 102 -2.80 6.51 13.77
C LEU A 102 -2.30 6.75 15.20
N GLU A 103 -2.96 6.16 16.19
CA GLU A 103 -2.56 6.29 17.60
C GLU A 103 -1.12 5.79 17.84
N TYR A 104 -0.73 4.68 17.19
CA TYR A 104 0.62 4.15 17.32
C TYR A 104 1.66 5.07 16.66
N MET A 105 1.37 5.63 15.48
CA MET A 105 2.25 6.60 14.83
C MET A 105 2.44 7.86 15.69
N ASP A 106 1.35 8.40 16.26
CA ASP A 106 1.42 9.55 17.16
C ASP A 106 2.30 9.26 18.39
N ALA A 107 2.20 8.05 18.95
CA ALA A 107 3.02 7.63 20.08
C ALA A 107 4.52 7.49 19.72
N GLU A 108 4.84 6.94 18.54
CA GLU A 108 6.22 6.83 18.05
C GLU A 108 6.83 8.22 17.82
N ASP A 109 6.08 9.13 17.19
CA ASP A 109 6.49 10.51 16.95
C ASP A 109 6.81 11.22 18.28
N LEU A 110 5.94 11.11 19.28
CA LEU A 110 6.16 11.72 20.60
C LEU A 110 7.36 11.09 21.34
N GLN A 111 7.53 9.77 21.27
CA GLN A 111 8.61 9.07 21.95
C GLN A 111 9.98 9.35 21.32
N THR A 112 10.03 9.57 20.02
CA THR A 112 11.27 9.76 19.26
C THR A 112 11.59 11.24 18.98
N ASN A 113 10.79 12.18 19.50
CA ASN A 113 10.86 13.60 19.17
C ASN A 113 10.76 13.84 17.64
N TYR A 114 9.84 13.12 16.99
CA TYR A 114 9.58 13.20 15.55
C TYR A 114 10.77 12.82 14.67
N ILE A 115 11.73 12.05 15.19
CA ILE A 115 12.87 11.53 14.43
C ILE A 115 12.54 10.18 13.82
N ASP A 116 11.73 9.38 14.53
CA ASP A 116 11.41 8.00 14.21
C ASP A 116 12.64 7.05 14.15
N ILE A 117 12.43 5.78 13.82
CA ILE A 117 13.52 4.79 13.68
C ILE A 117 14.36 4.98 12.39
N GLY A 118 13.82 5.66 11.38
CA GLY A 118 14.52 5.88 10.10
C GLY A 118 13.75 6.75 9.11
N PRO A 119 14.37 7.06 7.95
CA PRO A 119 13.81 8.03 7.01
C PRO A 119 12.51 7.56 6.36
N VAL A 120 12.36 6.25 6.11
CA VAL A 120 11.19 5.73 5.38
C VAL A 120 9.92 5.77 6.22
N ASN A 121 10.00 5.47 7.52
CA ASN A 121 8.81 5.52 8.35
C ASN A 121 8.49 6.95 8.83
N LYS A 122 9.43 7.89 8.69
CA LYS A 122 9.21 9.29 9.05
C LYS A 122 8.46 10.11 7.99
N VAL A 123 8.72 9.82 6.72
CA VAL A 123 8.17 10.54 5.55
C VAL A 123 6.78 10.02 5.21
#